data_AF-A0A7W1NJA1-F1
#
_entry.id   AF-A0A7W1NJA1-F1
#
_cell.length_a   1.000
_cell.length_b   1.000
_cell.length_c   1.000
_cell.angle_alpha   90.00
_cell.angle_beta   90.00
_cell.angle_gamma   90.00
#
_symmetry.space_group_name_H-M   'P 1'
#
loop_
_entity.id
_entity.type
_entity.pdbx_description
1 polymer ?
#
loop_
_entity_poly.entity_id
_entity_poly.type
_entity_poly.pdbx_seq_one_letter_code
_entity_poly.pdbx_strand_id
1 'polypeptide(L)'
;MSDLIKVPYTELFQRAARIRQEAETIRAEIDTLQQTVESVQWMGKRAERFFSLWNETIPEMERWVATLQGFAGELEDQARRMQLADESF
;
A
#
# COMPACT_ATOMS: atom_id res chain seq x y z
N MET A 1 31.77 -7.43 11.21
CA MET A 1 31.67 -6.24 10.35
C MET A 1 30.36 -6.38 9.60
N SER A 2 29.38 -5.55 9.92
CA SER A 2 28.10 -5.54 9.22
C SER A 2 28.37 -5.10 7.78
N ASP A 3 28.18 -5.99 6.81
CA ASP A 3 28.25 -5.62 5.40
C ASP A 3 27.22 -4.52 5.16
N LEU A 4 27.72 -3.30 4.97
CA LEU A 4 26.91 -2.14 4.67
C LEU A 4 26.44 -2.31 3.23
N ILE A 5 25.25 -2.89 3.05
CA ILE A 5 24.63 -3.03 1.74
C ILE A 5 24.34 -1.60 1.24
N LYS A 6 25.17 -1.11 0.32
CA LYS A 6 24.97 0.17 -0.34
C LYS A 6 23.86 0.00 -1.37
N VAL A 7 22.63 0.33 -0.99
CA VAL A 7 21.48 0.37 -1.89
C VAL A 7 21.57 1.64 -2.74
N PRO A 8 21.65 1.55 -4.08
CA PRO A 8 21.65 2.74 -4.94
C PRO A 8 20.32 3.50 -4.89
N TYR A 9 20.34 4.83 -5.09
CA TYR A 9 19.11 5.63 -5.11
C TYR A 9 18.15 5.20 -6.24
N THR A 10 18.66 4.69 -7.36
CA THR A 10 17.87 4.13 -8.45
C THR A 10 17.05 2.92 -8.02
N GLU A 11 17.62 2.07 -7.16
CA GLU A 11 16.92 0.91 -6.61
C GLU A 11 15.83 1.33 -5.63
N LEU A 12 16.08 2.37 -4.81
CA LEU A 12 15.06 2.93 -3.92
C LEU A 12 13.87 3.50 -4.70
N PHE A 13 14.11 4.23 -5.80
CA PHE A 13 13.05 4.70 -6.70
C PHE A 13 12.24 3.54 -7.29
N GLN A 14 12.91 2.48 -7.77
CA GLN A 14 12.23 1.31 -8.32
C GLN A 14 11.37 0.60 -7.28
N ARG A 15 11.89 0.42 -6.06
CA ARG A 15 11.15 -0.19 -4.95
C ARG A 15 9.93 0.66 -4.56
N ALA A 16 10.10 1.98 -4.47
CA ALA A 16 9.00 2.89 -4.18
C ALA A 16 7.90 2.83 -5.26
N ALA A 17 8.28 2.85 -6.54
CA ALA A 17 7.33 2.73 -7.64
C ALA A 17 6.55 1.41 -7.59
N ARG A 18 7.24 0.29 -7.33
CA ARG A 18 6.60 -1.02 -7.17
C ARG A 18 5.61 -1.04 -6.01
N ILE A 19 5.99 -0.50 -4.85
CA ILE A 19 5.11 -0.46 -3.67
C ILE A 19 3.86 0.37 -3.97
N ARG A 20 3.97 1.49 -4.70
CA ARG A 20 2.79 2.27 -5.12
C ARG A 20 1.86 1.47 -6.01
N GLN A 21 2.42 0.78 -7.00
CA GLN A 21 1.63 -0.06 -7.91
C GLN A 21 0.90 -1.18 -7.15
N GLU A 22 1.57 -1.83 -6.20
CA GLU A 22 0.96 -2.84 -5.34
C GLU A 22 -0.15 -2.23 -4.47
N ALA A 23 0.07 -1.04 -3.89
CA ALA A 23 -0.95 -0.33 -3.11
C ALA A 23 -2.17 0.08 -3.95
N GLU A 24 -1.97 0.50 -5.21
CA GLU A 24 -3.05 0.79 -6.16
C GLU A 24 -3.84 -0.46 -6.54
N THR A 25 -3.14 -1.59 -6.73
CA THR A 25 -3.77 -2.89 -7.00
C THR A 25 -4.67 -3.30 -5.84
N ILE A 26 -4.16 -3.21 -4.60
CA ILE A 26 -4.94 -3.52 -3.39
C ILE A 26 -6.16 -2.59 -3.28
N ARG A 27 -6.03 -1.30 -3.59
CA ARG A 27 -7.17 -0.37 -3.58
C ARG A 27 -8.26 -0.78 -4.57
N ALA A 28 -7.88 -1.14 -5.80
CA ALA A 28 -8.84 -1.61 -6.80
C ALA A 28 -9.53 -2.92 -6.39
N GLU A 29 -8.83 -3.82 -5.70
CA GLU A 29 -9.42 -5.04 -5.13
C GLU A 29 -10.41 -4.71 -4.02
N ILE A 30 -10.09 -3.78 -3.11
CA ILE A 30 -11.02 -3.31 -2.07
C ILE A 30 -12.30 -2.77 -2.71
N ASP A 31 -12.19 -1.91 -3.72
CA ASP A 31 -13.35 -1.34 -4.42
C ASP A 31 -14.21 -2.44 -5.08
N THR A 32 -13.57 -3.43 -5.70
CA THR A 32 -14.25 -4.57 -6.32
C THR A 32 -14.99 -5.42 -5.28
N LEU A 33 -14.36 -5.65 -4.13
CA LEU A 33 -14.98 -6.38 -3.03
C LEU A 33 -16.15 -5.60 -2.44
N GLN A 34 -16.05 -4.28 -2.27
CA GLN A 34 -17.16 -3.43 -1.82
C GLN A 34 -18.37 -3.55 -2.75
N GLN A 35 -18.18 -3.41 -4.06
CA GLN A 35 -19.26 -3.56 -5.05
C GLN A 35 -19.89 -4.96 -4.99
N THR A 36 -19.06 -5.99 -4.83
CA THR A 36 -19.54 -7.38 -4.72
C THR A 36 -20.40 -7.55 -3.46
N VAL A 37 -19.96 -7.01 -2.33
CA VAL A 37 -20.66 -7.11 -1.04
C VAL A 37 -21.99 -6.33 -1.06
N GLU A 38 -22.00 -5.14 -1.66
CA GLU A 38 -23.22 -4.36 -1.88
C GLU A 38 -24.24 -5.14 -2.73
N SER A 39 -23.79 -5.86 -3.76
CA SER A 39 -24.67 -6.66 -4.62
C SER A 39 -25.35 -7.84 -3.90
N VAL A 40 -24.78 -8.33 -2.81
CA VAL A 40 -25.29 -9.48 -2.03
C VAL A 40 -25.90 -9.07 -0.69
N GLN A 41 -26.01 -7.77 -0.41
CA GLN A 41 -26.52 -7.23 0.85
C GLN A 41 -27.97 -7.67 1.15
N TRP A 42 -28.73 -8.04 0.12
CA TRP A 42 -30.09 -8.60 0.22
C TRP A 42 -30.16 -9.94 0.97
N MET A 43 -29.05 -10.65 1.18
CA MET A 43 -29.02 -11.91 1.93
C MET A 43 -29.35 -11.75 3.43
N GLY A 44 -29.42 -10.52 3.94
CA GLY A 44 -30.01 -10.17 5.24
C GLY A 44 -29.34 -10.83 6.46
N LYS A 45 -30.14 -11.15 7.49
CA LYS A 45 -29.68 -11.69 8.81
C LYS A 45 -28.80 -12.94 8.72
N ARG A 46 -28.90 -13.72 7.63
CA ARG A 46 -28.13 -14.96 7.46
C ARG A 46 -26.62 -14.70 7.31
N ALA A 47 -26.23 -13.50 6.91
CA ALA A 47 -24.84 -13.08 6.73
C ALA A 47 -24.42 -11.95 7.68
N GLU A 48 -25.15 -11.71 8.77
CA GLU A 48 -24.88 -10.63 9.73
C GLU A 48 -23.43 -10.67 10.28
N ARG A 49 -22.93 -11.86 10.62
CA ARG A 49 -21.53 -12.05 11.05
C ARG A 49 -20.52 -11.65 9.98
N PHE A 50 -20.82 -11.96 8.72
CA PHE A 50 -19.97 -11.58 7.60
C PHE A 50 -19.94 -10.05 7.44
N PHE A 51 -21.10 -9.39 7.42
CA PHE A 51 -21.16 -7.93 7.28
C PHE A 51 -20.54 -7.19 8.47
N SER A 52 -20.65 -7.72 9.70
CA SER A 52 -19.95 -7.15 10.86
C SER A 52 -18.44 -7.20 10.67
N LEU A 53 -17.90 -8.38 10.34
CA LEU A 53 -16.46 -8.54 10.09
C LEU A 53 -16.01 -7.69 8.90
N TRP A 54 -16.80 -7.64 7.83
CA TRP A 54 -16.53 -6.84 6.65
C TRP A 54 -16.39 -5.34 6.99
N ASN A 55 -17.33 -4.80 7.76
CA ASN A 55 -17.32 -3.40 8.17
C ASN A 55 -16.13 -3.06 9.08
N GLU A 56 -15.61 -4.03 9.83
CA GLU A 56 -14.39 -3.88 10.65
C GLU A 56 -13.11 -3.97 9.80
N THR A 57 -13.11 -4.88 8.82
CA THR A 57 -11.90 -5.21 8.04
C THR A 57 -11.62 -4.20 6.93
N ILE A 58 -12.64 -3.64 6.29
CA ILE A 58 -12.44 -2.67 5.19
C ILE A 58 -11.57 -1.46 5.61
N PRO A 59 -11.86 -0.78 6.74
CA PRO A 59 -11.01 0.29 7.23
C PRO A 59 -9.57 -0.15 7.57
N GLU A 60 -9.35 -1.42 7.91
CA GLU A 60 -8.00 -1.96 8.11
C GLU A 60 -7.25 -2.10 6.79
N MET A 61 -7.90 -2.60 5.74
CA MET A 61 -7.31 -2.70 4.40
C MET A 61 -6.98 -1.31 3.83
N GLU A 62 -7.86 -0.34 4.00
CA GLU A 62 -7.60 1.06 3.57
C GLU A 62 -6.42 1.68 4.33
N ARG A 63 -6.32 1.44 5.64
CA ARG A 63 -5.17 1.87 6.46
C ARG A 63 -3.87 1.22 6.01
N TRP A 64 -3.91 -0.04 5.62
CA TRP A 64 -2.75 -0.74 5.07
C TRP A 64 -2.30 -0.11 3.75
N VAL A 65 -3.22 0.17 2.83
CA VAL A 65 -2.92 0.89 1.58
C VAL A 65 -2.26 2.24 1.86
N ALA A 66 -2.79 3.02 2.82
CA ALA A 66 -2.20 4.31 3.20
C ALA A 66 -0.77 4.15 3.77
N THR A 67 -0.54 3.09 4.55
CA THR A 67 0.79 2.77 5.09
C THR A 67 1.79 2.46 3.98
N LEU A 68 1.41 1.65 3.00
CA LEU A 68 2.25 1.34 1.83
C LEU A 68 2.58 2.59 1.02
N GLN A 69 1.59 3.47 0.79
CA GLN A 69 1.79 4.74 0.09
C GLN A 69 2.75 5.67 0.85
N GLY A 70 2.61 5.76 2.18
CA GLY A 70 3.52 6.52 3.04
C GLY A 70 4.95 6.00 2.95
N PHE A 71 5.14 4.68 3.09
CA PHE A 71 6.46 4.06 3.00
C PHE A 71 7.11 4.26 1.62
N ALA A 72 6.34 4.16 0.53
CA ALA A 72 6.84 4.49 -0.80
C ALA A 72 7.24 5.97 -0.95
N GLY A 73 6.56 6.88 -0.25
CA GLY A 73 6.94 8.30 -0.17
C GLY A 73 8.28 8.48 0.53
N GLU A 74 8.45 7.86 1.70
CA GLU A 74 9.70 7.91 2.47
C GLU A 74 10.90 7.36 1.69
N LEU A 75 10.71 6.27 0.93
CA LEU A 75 11.75 5.71 0.07
C LEU A 75 12.16 6.66 -1.06
N GLU A 76 11.21 7.36 -1.69
CA GLU A 76 11.54 8.36 -2.70
C GLU A 76 12.25 9.58 -2.12
N ASP A 77 11.82 10.06 -0.96
CA ASP A 77 12.48 11.17 -0.29
C ASP A 77 13.93 10.84 0.06
N GLN A 78 14.16 9.61 0.55
CA GLN A 78 15.51 9.13 0.82
C GLN A 78 16.33 9.00 -0.47
N ALA A 79 15.75 8.47 -1.54
CA ALA A 79 16.41 8.36 -2.84
C ALA A 79 16.80 9.74 -3.40
N ARG A 80 15.91 10.74 -3.31
CA ARG A 80 16.18 12.13 -3.74
C ARG A 80 17.32 12.76 -2.94
N ARG A 81 17.35 12.56 -1.62
CA ARG A 81 18.45 13.06 -0.78
C ARG A 81 19.80 12.46 -1.19
N MET A 82 19.81 11.17 -1.51
CA MET A 82 21.02 10.47 -1.98
C MET A 82 21.47 10.96 -3.36
N GLN A 83 20.53 11.14 -4.30
CA GLN A 83 20.83 11.70 -5.62
C GLN A 83 21.45 13.09 -5.53
N LEU A 84 20.85 13.99 -4.74
CA LEU A 84 21.36 15.35 -4.55
C LEU A 84 22.75 15.36 -3.89
N ALA A 85 23.00 14.44 -2.95
CA ALA A 85 24.32 14.28 -2.35
C ALA A 85 25.34 13.86 -3.42
N ASP A 86 25.03 12.84 -4.24
CA ASP A 86 25.92 12.37 -5.31
C ASP A 86 26.17 13.44 -6.39
N GLU A 87 25.18 14.28 -6.73
CA GLU A 87 25.32 15.37 -7.73
C GLU A 87 26.12 16.58 -7.22
N SER A 88 26.31 16.70 -5.90
CA SER A 88 27.02 17.80 -5.25
C SER A 88 28.53 17.57 -5.07
N PHE A 89 29.03 16.38 -5.41
CA PHE A 89 30.45 16.00 -5.39
C PHE A 89 31.02 15.93 -6.81
#